data_AF-A0A7Z2PRL5-F1
#
_entry.id   AF-A0A7Z2PRL5-F1
#
_cell.length_a   1.000
_cell.length_b   1.000
_cell.length_c   1.000
_cell.angle_alpha   90.00
_cell.angle_beta   90.00
_cell.angle_gamma   90.00
#
_symmetry.space_group_name_H-M   'P 1'
#
loop_
_entity.id
_entity.type
_entity.pdbx_description
1 polymer ?
#
loop_
_entity_poly.entity_id
_entity_poly.type
_entity_poly.pdbx_seq_one_letter_code
_entity_poly.pdbx_strand_id
1 'polypeptide(L)'
;MAASGPAQAHVKWFAPYIVGAPPQPIGATLTNPWFWTGIALVLVFFLVTRAIEKSSAGETILRGMDGITDPLWNSLDNFVRVVIAAFFVAIFAVGGVYLTPDLKTPAEWVSWTQLLIAGLIFSRKTQPLAAAGIIGLWLLALRDYDVFHLLDYLALGVGVAAYLVLEASSNPEWRKHRFEALRWGVAIALMWSSLEKFAYPDWFYPLVEEKPFLTFGMPRDVFIPMAGVAEFTMGFGLIWTPLVRRLSAIALFVIFNAAVYPFGRTDLIGHALIMAIIVAIAADHTREVHFLPALKRRLAGVPAGLAAALVIFVTGYWGLHIAIYGIEGNTRATAGERLTHTPNPEHPHGMHGTTATAATAEAAYRAAMDRMHGPMMQGIANVDPDQAFVLGMIPHHQGAVDMAEIVLKFGKDARNQHLAREIIDAQRREIGEMREWLKQKNIPQP
;
A
#
# COMPACT_ATOMS: atom_id res chain seq x y z
N MET A 1 21.79 26.09 3.16
CA MET A 1 21.71 24.93 2.25
C MET A 1 21.92 23.68 3.11
N ALA A 2 20.83 23.11 3.62
CA ALA A 2 20.88 21.90 4.44
C ALA A 2 20.60 20.70 3.52
N ALA A 3 21.50 19.73 3.52
CA ALA A 3 21.38 18.52 2.72
C ALA A 3 20.16 17.71 3.21
N SER A 4 19.15 17.58 2.35
CA SER A 4 18.02 16.68 2.52
C SER A 4 18.52 15.24 2.50
N GLY A 5 18.27 14.49 3.57
CA GLY A 5 18.52 13.05 3.61
C GLY A 5 17.71 12.29 2.54
N PRO A 6 18.14 11.09 2.14
CA PRO A 6 17.42 10.31 1.14
C PRO A 6 16.04 9.89 1.67
N ALA A 7 15.00 10.22 0.88
CA ALA A 7 13.61 9.90 1.12
C ALA A 7 13.36 8.39 1.30
N GLN A 8 12.36 8.02 2.12
CA GLN A 8 12.02 6.63 2.42
C GLN A 8 10.50 6.44 2.36
N ALA A 9 9.94 5.72 1.37
CA ALA A 9 8.61 5.06 1.35
C ALA A 9 8.33 4.42 -0.03
N HIS A 10 7.21 3.77 -0.30
CA HIS A 10 6.54 2.60 0.29
C HIS A 10 5.62 2.03 -0.79
N VAL A 11 5.70 0.72 -1.02
CA VAL A 11 4.72 -0.03 -1.81
C VAL A 11 3.72 -0.59 -0.86
N LYS A 12 2.44 -0.48 -1.20
CA LYS A 12 1.35 -1.11 -0.46
C LYS A 12 1.54 -2.65 -0.40
N TRP A 13 2.27 -3.05 0.65
CA TRP A 13 2.03 -4.14 1.58
C TRP A 13 2.74 -5.49 1.42
N PHE A 14 3.40 -5.86 0.30
CA PHE A 14 3.68 -7.30 0.12
C PHE A 14 5.00 -7.73 -0.55
N ALA A 15 5.93 -6.80 -0.83
CA ALA A 15 7.24 -7.16 -1.41
C ALA A 15 8.33 -6.16 -0.99
N PRO A 16 9.61 -6.57 -0.97
CA PRO A 16 10.72 -5.61 -0.97
C PRO A 16 10.55 -4.69 -2.17
N TYR A 17 10.55 -3.38 -1.94
CA TYR A 17 10.36 -2.39 -3.00
C TYR A 17 11.52 -1.40 -3.04
N ILE A 18 11.72 -0.82 -4.22
CA ILE A 18 12.71 0.20 -4.46
C ILE A 18 11.94 1.47 -4.82
N VAL A 19 12.04 2.49 -3.95
CA VAL A 19 11.30 3.75 -4.03
C VAL A 19 11.38 4.41 -5.40
N GLY A 20 12.59 4.45 -5.96
CA GLY A 20 12.85 5.04 -7.27
C GLY A 20 12.93 4.02 -8.39
N ALA A 21 12.35 2.81 -8.25
CA ALA A 21 12.27 1.89 -9.37
C ALA A 21 11.44 2.51 -10.50
N PRO A 22 11.87 2.45 -11.76
CA PRO A 22 11.06 2.98 -12.85
C PRO A 22 9.76 2.16 -12.98
N PRO A 23 8.59 2.81 -13.13
CA PRO A 23 7.35 2.11 -13.41
C PRO A 23 7.43 1.42 -14.77
N GLN A 24 6.72 0.29 -14.91
CA GLN A 24 6.51 -0.35 -16.20
C GLN A 24 6.02 0.70 -17.22
N PRO A 25 6.46 0.60 -18.49
CA PRO A 25 5.98 1.49 -19.53
C PRO A 25 4.45 1.41 -19.61
N ILE A 26 3.78 2.56 -19.76
CA ILE A 26 2.32 2.62 -19.92
C ILE A 26 1.79 1.70 -21.04
N GLY A 27 2.62 1.44 -22.06
CA GLY A 27 2.33 0.49 -23.12
C GLY A 27 2.04 -0.93 -22.62
N ALA A 28 2.67 -1.38 -21.52
CA ALA A 28 2.39 -2.68 -20.90
C ALA A 28 0.94 -2.74 -20.39
N THR A 29 0.46 -1.69 -19.74
CA THR A 29 -0.94 -1.57 -19.29
C THR A 29 -1.91 -1.50 -20.46
N LEU A 30 -1.61 -0.66 -21.46
CA LEU A 30 -2.50 -0.42 -22.60
C LEU A 30 -2.60 -1.63 -23.54
N THR A 31 -1.59 -2.51 -23.56
CA THR A 31 -1.61 -3.77 -24.33
C THR A 31 -2.19 -4.94 -23.55
N ASN A 32 -2.44 -4.78 -22.24
CA ASN A 32 -3.00 -5.82 -21.40
C ASN A 32 -4.52 -6.01 -21.68
N PRO A 33 -4.97 -7.17 -22.17
CA PRO A 33 -6.39 -7.40 -22.47
C PRO A 33 -7.28 -7.41 -21.22
N TRP A 34 -6.75 -7.77 -20.06
CA TRP A 34 -7.50 -7.81 -18.80
C TRP A 34 -7.76 -6.42 -18.23
N PHE A 35 -6.87 -5.46 -18.50
CA PHE A 35 -7.14 -4.05 -18.21
C PHE A 35 -8.38 -3.57 -18.96
N TRP A 36 -8.43 -3.76 -20.28
CA TRP A 36 -9.58 -3.35 -21.10
C TRP A 36 -10.86 -4.13 -20.81
N THR A 37 -10.74 -5.42 -20.50
CA THR A 37 -11.88 -6.24 -20.05
C THR A 37 -12.47 -5.68 -18.76
N GLY A 38 -11.63 -5.35 -17.77
CA GLY A 38 -12.06 -4.68 -16.54
C GLY A 38 -12.77 -3.34 -16.83
N ILE A 39 -12.19 -2.51 -17.70
CA ILE A 39 -12.77 -1.21 -18.07
C ILE A 39 -14.14 -1.40 -18.75
N ALA A 40 -14.27 -2.34 -19.67
CA ALA A 40 -15.53 -2.65 -20.34
C ALA A 40 -16.61 -3.11 -19.35
N LEU A 41 -16.28 -4.02 -18.43
CA LEU A 41 -17.20 -4.50 -17.41
C LEU A 41 -17.70 -3.36 -16.51
N VAL A 42 -16.81 -2.49 -16.05
CA VAL A 42 -17.20 -1.37 -15.19
C VAL A 42 -17.98 -0.30 -15.97
N LEU A 43 -17.63 -0.03 -17.23
CA LEU A 43 -18.40 0.87 -18.08
C LEU A 43 -19.83 0.37 -18.28
N VAL A 44 -20.02 -0.92 -18.54
CA VAL A 44 -21.36 -1.53 -18.61
C VAL A 44 -22.10 -1.30 -17.29
N PHE A 45 -21.48 -1.63 -16.16
CA PHE A 45 -22.08 -1.44 -14.84
C PHE A 45 -22.48 0.03 -14.59
N PHE A 46 -21.61 1.00 -14.89
CA PHE A 46 -21.90 2.42 -14.67
C PHE A 46 -22.95 2.97 -15.62
N LEU A 47 -22.94 2.57 -16.89
CA LEU A 47 -23.95 2.96 -17.86
C LEU A 47 -25.32 2.39 -17.48
N VAL A 48 -25.40 1.11 -17.11
CA VAL A 48 -26.64 0.48 -16.63
C VAL A 48 -27.12 1.16 -15.36
N THR A 49 -26.25 1.35 -14.37
CA THR A 49 -26.58 2.04 -13.11
C THR A 49 -27.10 3.44 -13.38
N ARG A 50 -26.46 4.19 -14.29
CA ARG A 50 -26.90 5.54 -14.65
C ARG A 50 -28.23 5.56 -15.40
N ALA A 51 -28.49 4.57 -16.25
CA ALA A 51 -29.78 4.40 -16.92
C ALA A 51 -30.90 4.09 -15.90
N ILE A 52 -30.64 3.20 -14.94
CA ILE A 52 -31.55 2.89 -13.83
C ILE A 52 -31.80 4.15 -12.98
N GLU A 53 -30.75 4.89 -12.60
CA GLU A 53 -30.84 6.09 -11.78
C GLU A 53 -31.75 7.17 -12.40
N LYS A 54 -31.85 7.24 -13.73
CA LYS A 54 -32.74 8.17 -14.45
C LYS A 54 -34.20 7.72 -14.51
N SER A 55 -34.48 6.47 -14.16
CA SER A 55 -35.83 5.90 -14.17
C SER A 55 -36.50 6.01 -12.80
N SER A 56 -37.82 5.76 -12.75
CA SER A 56 -38.57 5.63 -11.50
C SER A 56 -38.06 4.49 -10.59
N ALA A 57 -37.47 3.45 -11.19
CA ALA A 57 -36.82 2.38 -10.43
C ALA A 57 -35.61 2.91 -9.65
N GLY A 58 -34.81 3.80 -10.25
CA GLY A 58 -33.68 4.45 -9.60
C GLY A 58 -34.07 5.27 -8.37
N GLU A 59 -35.15 6.05 -8.48
CA GLU A 59 -35.69 6.80 -7.35
C GLU A 59 -36.21 5.88 -6.24
N THR A 60 -36.83 4.76 -6.59
CA THR A 60 -37.31 3.76 -5.63
C THR A 60 -36.14 3.08 -4.90
N ILE A 61 -35.11 2.69 -5.63
CA ILE A 61 -33.87 2.12 -5.06
C ILE A 61 -33.23 3.12 -4.10
N LEU A 62 -33.05 4.36 -4.54
CA LEU A 62 -32.43 5.42 -3.74
C LEU A 62 -33.24 5.70 -2.46
N ARG A 63 -34.57 5.77 -2.53
CA ARG A 63 -35.44 5.89 -1.35
C ARG A 63 -35.34 4.70 -0.40
N GLY A 64 -35.29 3.48 -0.93
CA GLY A 64 -35.08 2.28 -0.12
C GLY A 64 -33.72 2.28 0.58
N MET A 65 -32.67 2.66 -0.13
CA MET A 65 -31.33 2.81 0.44
C MET A 65 -31.28 3.94 1.48
N ASP A 66 -32.03 5.04 1.31
CA ASP A 66 -32.14 6.10 2.32
C ASP A 66 -32.76 5.53 3.59
N GLY A 67 -33.91 4.85 3.50
CA GLY A 67 -34.58 4.25 4.66
C GLY A 67 -33.69 3.29 5.46
N ILE A 68 -32.82 2.53 4.78
CA ILE A 68 -31.83 1.65 5.44
C ILE A 68 -30.76 2.48 6.17
N THR A 69 -30.31 3.60 5.59
CA THR A 69 -29.20 4.41 6.13
C THR A 69 -29.64 5.62 6.93
N ASP A 70 -30.95 5.88 7.09
CA ASP A 70 -31.54 6.99 7.84
C ASP A 70 -30.95 7.13 9.26
N PRO A 71 -30.82 6.06 10.07
CA PRO A 71 -30.29 6.20 11.43
C PRO A 71 -28.86 6.76 11.44
N LEU A 72 -28.04 6.30 10.49
CA LEU A 72 -26.65 6.73 10.36
C LEU A 72 -26.57 8.14 9.75
N TRP A 73 -27.39 8.44 8.74
CA TRP A 73 -27.45 9.76 8.10
C TRP A 73 -27.76 10.87 9.10
N ASN A 74 -28.75 10.66 9.96
CA ASN A 74 -29.17 11.63 10.98
C ASN A 74 -28.08 11.93 12.01
N SER A 75 -27.10 11.04 12.16
CA SER A 75 -25.95 11.20 13.06
C SER A 75 -24.62 11.21 12.32
N LEU A 76 -24.60 11.48 11.01
CA LEU A 76 -23.43 11.24 10.17
C LEU A 76 -22.22 12.08 10.59
N ASP A 77 -22.44 13.34 10.97
CA ASP A 77 -21.38 14.21 11.49
C ASP A 77 -20.82 13.69 12.82
N ASN A 78 -21.67 13.12 13.70
CA ASN A 78 -21.19 12.49 14.94
C ASN A 78 -20.38 11.23 14.64
N PHE A 79 -20.90 10.37 13.76
CA PHE A 79 -20.23 9.15 13.33
C PHE A 79 -18.82 9.46 12.78
N VAL A 80 -18.71 10.36 11.81
CA VAL A 80 -17.42 10.70 11.19
C VAL A 80 -16.45 11.29 12.22
N ARG A 81 -16.89 12.21 13.09
CA ARG A 81 -16.04 12.77 14.15
C ARG A 81 -15.55 11.72 15.14
N VAL A 82 -16.44 10.85 15.61
CA VAL A 82 -16.08 9.77 16.56
C VAL A 82 -15.07 8.83 15.94
N VAL A 83 -15.25 8.45 14.67
CA VAL A 83 -14.30 7.59 13.94
C VAL A 83 -12.95 8.28 13.77
N ILE A 84 -12.90 9.55 13.35
CA ILE A 84 -11.63 10.27 13.20
C ILE A 84 -10.91 10.33 14.56
N ALA A 85 -11.62 10.64 15.64
CA ALA A 85 -11.03 10.66 16.98
C ALA A 85 -10.51 9.27 17.40
N ALA A 86 -11.31 8.21 17.20
CA ALA A 86 -10.92 6.83 17.50
C ALA A 86 -9.69 6.40 16.68
N PHE A 87 -9.61 6.81 15.41
CA PHE A 87 -8.45 6.57 14.56
C PHE A 87 -7.20 7.24 15.13
N PHE A 88 -7.25 8.53 15.49
CA PHE A 88 -6.10 9.21 16.08
C PHE A 88 -5.67 8.62 17.43
N VAL A 89 -6.61 8.12 18.24
CA VAL A 89 -6.30 7.37 19.47
C VAL A 89 -5.61 6.03 19.13
N ALA A 90 -6.09 5.32 18.11
CA ALA A 90 -5.45 4.07 17.66
C ALA A 90 -4.03 4.31 17.15
N ILE A 91 -3.81 5.36 16.37
CA ILE A 91 -2.48 5.73 15.86
C ILE A 91 -1.56 6.20 16.99
N PHE A 92 -2.08 6.92 18.00
CA PHE A 92 -1.32 7.23 19.21
C PHE A 92 -0.84 5.94 19.91
N ALA A 93 -1.70 4.93 20.02
CA ALA A 93 -1.35 3.65 20.62
C ALA A 93 -0.32 2.84 19.79
N VAL A 94 -0.29 3.03 18.46
CA VAL A 94 0.77 2.47 17.60
C VAL A 94 2.11 3.16 17.87
N GLY A 95 2.10 4.49 17.98
CA GLY A 95 3.28 5.29 18.28
C GLY A 95 4.30 5.37 17.11
N GLY A 96 5.08 6.45 17.08
CA GLY A 96 6.19 6.58 16.12
C GLY A 96 5.75 6.66 14.66
N VAL A 97 4.57 7.22 14.38
CA VAL A 97 4.02 7.35 13.02
C VAL A 97 3.27 8.67 12.80
N TYR A 98 3.23 9.13 11.54
CA TYR A 98 2.45 10.27 11.05
C TYR A 98 1.15 9.76 10.40
N LEU A 99 0.00 10.12 10.97
CA LEU A 99 -1.33 9.99 10.37
C LEU A 99 -1.79 8.59 9.94
N THR A 100 -0.92 7.59 9.86
CA THR A 100 -1.15 6.21 9.42
C THR A 100 -0.01 5.33 9.94
N PRO A 101 -0.18 4.01 10.14
CA PRO A 101 0.90 3.14 10.57
C PRO A 101 2.10 3.09 9.60
N ASP A 102 1.92 3.50 8.35
CA ASP A 102 2.95 3.35 7.30
C ASP A 102 3.99 4.49 7.31
N LEU A 103 3.58 5.70 7.67
CA LEU A 103 4.48 6.85 7.67
C LEU A 103 5.21 6.93 9.02
N LYS A 104 6.31 6.19 9.16
CA LYS A 104 7.14 6.15 10.37
C LYS A 104 7.82 7.50 10.70
N THR A 105 8.01 7.75 11.99
CA THR A 105 8.81 8.87 12.52
C THR A 105 9.45 8.53 13.86
N PRO A 106 10.71 8.96 14.11
CA PRO A 106 11.33 8.83 15.42
C PRO A 106 10.83 9.85 16.45
N ALA A 107 10.03 10.83 16.02
CA ALA A 107 9.60 11.93 16.87
C ALA A 107 8.40 11.57 17.75
N GLU A 108 8.64 11.22 19.02
CA GLU A 108 7.58 10.83 19.96
C GLU A 108 6.47 11.88 20.14
N TRP A 109 6.82 13.17 20.09
CA TRP A 109 5.88 14.29 20.22
C TRP A 109 4.78 14.28 19.13
N VAL A 110 5.03 13.64 17.99
CA VAL A 110 4.03 13.45 16.92
C VAL A 110 2.86 12.62 17.45
N SER A 111 3.12 11.57 18.23
CA SER A 111 2.09 10.72 18.80
C SER A 111 1.19 11.52 19.75
N TRP A 112 1.78 12.34 20.62
CA TRP A 112 1.03 13.22 21.52
C TRP A 112 0.22 14.28 20.78
N THR A 113 0.75 14.83 19.68
CA THR A 113 0.00 15.74 18.81
C THR A 113 -1.26 15.07 18.25
N GLN A 114 -1.17 13.80 17.84
CA GLN A 114 -2.30 13.03 17.34
C GLN A 114 -3.36 12.78 18.42
N LEU A 115 -2.95 12.48 19.65
CA LEU A 115 -3.87 12.38 20.78
C LEU A 115 -4.58 13.72 21.08
N LEU A 116 -3.84 14.84 21.00
CA LEU A 116 -4.42 16.17 21.14
C LEU A 116 -5.45 16.45 20.03
N ILE A 117 -5.13 16.11 18.78
CA ILE A 117 -6.08 16.21 17.64
C ILE A 117 -7.36 15.43 17.94
N ALA A 118 -7.26 14.21 18.48
CA ALA A 118 -8.42 13.39 18.86
C ALA A 118 -9.36 14.12 19.84
N GLY A 119 -8.80 14.80 20.84
CA GLY A 119 -9.58 15.59 21.81
C GLY A 119 -10.21 16.85 21.21
N LEU A 120 -9.52 17.52 20.29
CA LEU A 120 -9.97 18.77 19.67
C LEU A 120 -11.12 18.60 18.67
N ILE A 121 -11.39 17.39 18.19
CA ILE A 121 -12.42 17.12 17.17
C ILE A 121 -13.86 17.34 17.68
N PHE A 122 -14.11 17.18 18.99
CA PHE A 122 -15.48 17.14 19.52
C PHE A 122 -16.14 18.51 19.74
N SER A 123 -15.40 19.61 19.61
CA SER A 123 -15.96 20.95 19.70
C SER A 123 -15.79 21.72 18.40
N ARG A 124 -16.89 22.32 17.90
CA ARG A 124 -16.87 23.14 16.68
C ARG A 124 -15.84 24.28 16.74
N LYS A 125 -15.53 24.79 17.93
CA LYS A 125 -14.54 25.85 18.12
C LYS A 125 -13.09 25.35 17.97
N THR A 126 -12.84 24.07 18.30
CA THR A 126 -11.49 23.48 18.32
C THR A 126 -11.19 22.65 17.07
N GLN A 127 -12.20 22.27 16.29
CA GLN A 127 -12.01 21.54 15.03
C GLN A 127 -11.06 22.20 14.02
N PRO A 128 -11.08 23.54 13.81
CA PRO A 128 -10.10 24.17 12.93
C PRO A 128 -8.66 24.00 13.43
N LEU A 129 -8.45 23.94 14.75
CA LEU A 129 -7.14 23.66 15.35
C LEU A 129 -6.74 22.19 15.13
N ALA A 130 -7.69 21.25 15.25
CA ALA A 130 -7.46 19.85 14.90
C ALA A 130 -7.05 19.72 13.42
N ALA A 131 -7.77 20.38 12.51
CA ALA A 131 -7.46 20.41 11.08
C ALA A 131 -6.07 20.98 10.79
N ALA A 132 -5.71 22.09 11.45
CA ALA A 132 -4.38 22.68 11.33
C ALA A 132 -3.28 21.72 11.83
N GLY A 133 -3.54 20.97 12.92
CA GLY A 133 -2.66 19.91 13.39
C GLY A 133 -2.47 18.80 12.37
N ILE A 134 -3.55 18.32 11.75
CA ILE A 134 -3.52 17.29 10.70
C ILE A 134 -2.70 17.77 9.49
N ILE A 135 -2.95 18.99 9.00
CA ILE A 135 -2.17 19.57 7.91
C ILE A 135 -0.70 19.76 8.31
N GLY A 136 -0.44 20.20 9.55
CA GLY A 136 0.92 20.33 10.07
C GLY A 136 1.68 19.01 10.08
N LEU A 137 1.04 17.92 10.50
CA LEU A 137 1.61 16.57 10.46
C LEU A 137 1.79 16.08 9.02
N TRP A 138 0.84 16.36 8.13
CA TRP A 138 0.94 15.99 6.71
C TRP A 138 2.09 16.74 6.02
N LEU A 139 2.24 18.04 6.27
CA LEU A 139 3.36 18.84 5.76
C LEU A 139 4.70 18.43 6.39
N LEU A 140 4.71 18.02 7.66
CA LEU A 140 5.91 17.50 8.30
C LEU A 140 6.33 16.16 7.69
N ALA A 141 5.36 15.29 7.37
CA ALA A 141 5.62 14.04 6.67
C ALA A 141 6.27 14.30 5.31
N LEU A 142 5.98 15.42 4.61
CA LEU A 142 6.65 15.79 3.35
C LEU A 142 8.19 15.94 3.47
N ARG A 143 8.72 16.10 4.69
CA ARG A 143 10.16 16.13 4.93
C ARG A 143 10.79 14.75 4.78
N ASP A 144 10.10 13.73 5.27
CA ASP A 144 10.61 12.35 5.38
C ASP A 144 10.14 11.49 4.19
N TYR A 145 9.03 11.89 3.58
CA TYR A 145 8.31 11.25 2.49
C TYR A 145 8.05 12.29 1.39
N ASP A 146 8.23 11.97 0.13
CA ASP A 146 7.93 12.94 -0.93
C ASP A 146 6.42 13.04 -1.24
N VAL A 147 6.07 14.04 -2.06
CA VAL A 147 4.69 14.31 -2.46
C VAL A 147 4.05 13.16 -3.25
N PHE A 148 4.84 12.37 -3.98
CA PHE A 148 4.33 11.25 -4.77
C PHE A 148 3.73 10.18 -3.85
N HIS A 149 4.38 9.91 -2.72
CA HIS A 149 3.89 9.00 -1.68
C HIS A 149 2.73 9.58 -0.86
N LEU A 150 2.78 10.87 -0.54
CA LEU A 150 1.75 11.48 0.31
C LEU A 150 0.37 11.57 -0.37
N LEU A 151 0.31 11.43 -1.69
CA LEU A 151 -0.94 11.40 -2.45
C LEU A 151 -1.80 10.17 -2.13
N ASP A 152 -1.22 9.04 -1.72
CA ASP A 152 -1.96 7.88 -1.21
C ASP A 152 -2.69 8.18 0.10
N TYR A 153 -2.15 9.11 0.87
CA TYR A 153 -2.64 9.48 2.20
C TYR A 153 -3.41 10.81 2.18
N LEU A 154 -3.79 11.30 1.01
CA LEU A 154 -4.53 12.56 0.85
C LEU A 154 -5.85 12.56 1.63
N ALA A 155 -6.52 11.40 1.70
CA ALA A 155 -7.73 11.23 2.49
C ALA A 155 -7.50 11.51 3.99
N LEU A 156 -6.44 10.92 4.57
CA LEU A 156 -6.12 11.01 6.00
C LEU A 156 -5.59 12.39 6.39
N GLY A 157 -4.87 13.05 5.49
CA GLY A 157 -4.38 14.42 5.69
C GLY A 157 -5.41 15.47 5.28
N VAL A 158 -5.35 15.87 4.01
CA VAL A 158 -6.09 17.01 3.46
C VAL A 158 -7.62 16.78 3.49
N GLY A 159 -8.09 15.56 3.19
CA GLY A 159 -9.52 15.24 3.16
C GLY A 159 -10.20 15.41 4.52
N VAL A 160 -9.63 14.81 5.58
CA VAL A 160 -10.13 14.94 6.95
C VAL A 160 -10.00 16.37 7.46
N ALA A 161 -8.88 17.04 7.21
CA ALA A 161 -8.71 18.44 7.61
C ALA A 161 -9.76 19.36 6.97
N ALA A 162 -10.00 19.20 5.67
CA ALA A 162 -11.03 19.95 4.95
C ALA A 162 -12.43 19.66 5.51
N TYR A 163 -12.75 18.41 5.82
CA TYR A 163 -14.01 18.05 6.48
C TYR A 163 -14.19 18.80 7.81
N LEU A 164 -13.18 18.80 8.69
CA LEU A 164 -13.26 19.44 10.00
C LEU A 164 -13.43 20.96 9.90
N VAL A 165 -12.74 21.61 8.96
CA VAL A 165 -12.91 23.06 8.71
C VAL A 165 -14.31 23.38 8.18
N LEU A 166 -14.78 22.61 7.19
CA LEU A 166 -16.09 22.83 6.58
C LEU A 166 -17.23 22.52 7.57
N GLU A 167 -17.07 21.51 8.42
CA GLU A 167 -18.06 21.20 9.47
C GLU A 167 -18.06 22.23 10.59
N ALA A 168 -16.91 22.81 10.95
CA ALA A 168 -16.85 23.89 11.93
C ALA A 168 -17.48 25.20 11.42
N SER A 169 -17.57 25.37 10.10
CA SER A 169 -18.05 26.62 9.48
C SER A 169 -19.50 26.94 9.88
N SER A 170 -19.73 28.21 10.24
CA SER A 170 -21.06 28.78 10.45
C SER A 170 -21.76 29.12 9.13
N ASN A 171 -21.03 29.17 8.01
CA ASN A 171 -21.59 29.46 6.70
C ASN A 171 -22.23 28.19 6.09
N PRO A 172 -23.55 28.14 5.90
CA PRO A 172 -24.25 26.96 5.36
C PRO A 172 -23.76 26.56 3.96
N GLU A 173 -23.39 27.55 3.14
CA GLU A 173 -22.89 27.32 1.77
C GLU A 173 -21.56 26.59 1.74
N TRP A 174 -20.73 26.77 2.76
CA TRP A 174 -19.47 26.03 2.90
C TRP A 174 -19.72 24.68 3.54
N ARG A 175 -20.52 24.66 4.61
CA ARG A 175 -20.80 23.46 5.40
C ARG A 175 -21.43 22.33 4.58
N LYS A 176 -22.23 22.63 3.56
CA LYS A 176 -22.84 21.61 2.68
C LYS A 176 -21.81 20.76 1.92
N HIS A 177 -20.59 21.27 1.69
CA HIS A 177 -19.53 20.57 0.97
C HIS A 177 -18.63 19.68 1.85
N ARG A 178 -18.86 19.60 3.17
CA ARG A 178 -17.98 18.86 4.10
C ARG A 178 -17.79 17.39 3.72
N PHE A 179 -18.87 16.67 3.41
CA PHE A 179 -18.78 15.27 2.97
C PHE A 179 -18.26 15.14 1.54
N GLU A 180 -18.50 16.15 0.71
CA GLU A 180 -17.93 16.20 -0.64
C GLU A 180 -16.39 16.28 -0.58
N ALA A 181 -15.82 17.12 0.29
CA ALA A 181 -14.38 17.22 0.48
C ALA A 181 -13.75 15.90 0.95
N LEU A 182 -14.35 15.26 1.94
CA LEU A 182 -13.90 13.97 2.48
C LEU A 182 -13.90 12.87 1.41
N ARG A 183 -14.97 12.84 0.61
CA ARG A 183 -15.16 11.92 -0.51
C ARG A 183 -14.14 12.13 -1.64
N TRP A 184 -13.82 13.38 -1.97
CA TRP A 184 -12.75 13.68 -2.92
C TRP A 184 -11.39 13.18 -2.41
N GLY A 185 -11.09 13.38 -1.12
CA GLY A 185 -9.86 12.86 -0.52
C GLY A 185 -9.72 11.34 -0.69
N VAL A 186 -10.76 10.57 -0.37
CA VAL A 186 -10.76 9.11 -0.56
C VAL A 186 -10.73 8.71 -2.02
N ALA A 187 -11.51 9.36 -2.88
CA ALA A 187 -11.54 9.05 -4.31
C ALA A 187 -10.18 9.25 -4.98
N ILE A 188 -9.49 10.36 -4.68
CA ILE A 188 -8.16 10.65 -5.22
C ILE A 188 -7.14 9.64 -4.68
N ALA A 189 -7.15 9.35 -3.38
CA ALA A 189 -6.25 8.37 -2.76
C ALA A 189 -6.40 6.98 -3.40
N LEU A 190 -7.63 6.50 -3.59
CA LEU A 190 -7.89 5.19 -4.23
C LEU A 190 -7.48 5.18 -5.70
N MET A 191 -7.83 6.23 -6.47
CA MET A 191 -7.42 6.32 -7.87
C MET A 191 -5.90 6.39 -8.01
N TRP A 192 -5.21 7.13 -7.15
CA TRP A 192 -3.75 7.23 -7.16
C TRP A 192 -3.10 5.89 -6.81
N SER A 193 -3.47 5.30 -5.67
CA SER A 193 -2.91 4.04 -5.18
C SER A 193 -3.17 2.86 -6.13
N SER A 194 -4.31 2.86 -6.82
CA SER A 194 -4.63 1.79 -7.79
C SER A 194 -3.64 1.70 -8.96
N LEU A 195 -2.95 2.80 -9.30
CA LEU A 195 -2.00 2.84 -10.42
C LEU A 195 -0.76 1.99 -10.16
N GLU A 196 -0.42 1.71 -8.90
CA GLU A 196 0.68 0.82 -8.54
C GLU A 196 0.53 -0.57 -9.15
N LYS A 197 -0.71 -1.08 -9.27
CA LYS A 197 -0.99 -2.40 -9.85
C LYS A 197 -0.71 -2.45 -11.35
N PHE A 198 -0.66 -1.29 -12.00
CA PHE A 198 -0.29 -1.13 -13.41
C PHE A 198 1.21 -0.81 -13.57
N ALA A 199 1.72 0.05 -12.70
CA ALA A 199 3.12 0.47 -12.71
C ALA A 199 4.07 -0.64 -12.26
N TYR A 200 3.66 -1.47 -11.29
CA TYR A 200 4.49 -2.47 -10.64
C TYR A 200 3.71 -3.75 -10.30
N PRO A 201 3.17 -4.46 -11.30
CA PRO A 201 2.38 -5.67 -11.06
C PRO A 201 3.16 -6.75 -10.30
N ASP A 202 4.47 -6.86 -10.53
CA ASP A 202 5.33 -7.88 -9.91
C ASP A 202 5.44 -7.72 -8.38
N TRP A 203 5.22 -6.52 -7.85
CA TRP A 203 5.22 -6.27 -6.40
C TRP A 203 4.05 -6.94 -5.68
N PHE A 204 3.02 -7.35 -6.42
CA PHE A 204 1.85 -8.05 -5.88
C PHE A 204 1.95 -9.57 -6.01
N TYR A 205 2.98 -10.11 -6.68
CA TYR A 205 3.10 -11.57 -6.87
C TYR A 205 3.33 -12.33 -5.56
N PRO A 206 4.25 -11.91 -4.67
CA PRO A 206 4.47 -12.62 -3.42
C PRO A 206 3.19 -12.69 -2.57
N LEU A 207 2.38 -11.61 -2.57
CA LEU A 207 1.08 -11.59 -1.90
C LEU A 207 0.16 -12.68 -2.40
N VAL A 208 -0.01 -12.73 -3.72
CA VAL A 208 -0.98 -13.61 -4.36
C VAL A 208 -0.55 -15.06 -4.22
N GLU A 209 0.76 -15.33 -4.16
CA GLU A 209 1.32 -16.64 -3.87
C GLU A 209 1.11 -17.04 -2.39
N GLU A 210 1.33 -16.12 -1.44
CA GLU A 210 1.15 -16.38 -0.01
C GLU A 210 -0.33 -16.52 0.36
N LYS A 211 -1.20 -15.72 -0.25
CA LYS A 211 -2.64 -15.63 0.04
C LYS A 211 -3.46 -15.86 -1.22
N PRO A 212 -3.47 -17.09 -1.77
CA PRO A 212 -4.11 -17.40 -3.06
C PRO A 212 -5.62 -17.16 -3.08
N PHE A 213 -6.28 -17.21 -1.92
CA PHE A 213 -7.72 -16.93 -1.80
C PHE A 213 -8.11 -15.50 -2.24
N LEU A 214 -7.18 -14.54 -2.18
CA LEU A 214 -7.43 -13.16 -2.60
C LEU A 214 -7.79 -13.04 -4.08
N THR A 215 -7.33 -13.99 -4.90
CA THR A 215 -7.58 -14.01 -6.34
C THR A 215 -8.94 -14.59 -6.73
N PHE A 216 -9.69 -15.13 -5.77
CA PHE A 216 -10.93 -15.88 -6.04
C PHE A 216 -10.74 -17.03 -7.07
N GLY A 217 -9.54 -17.61 -7.11
CA GLY A 217 -9.18 -18.69 -8.03
C GLY A 217 -8.78 -18.22 -9.43
N MET A 218 -8.71 -16.91 -9.68
CA MET A 218 -8.21 -16.36 -10.93
C MET A 218 -6.66 -16.41 -10.99
N PRO A 219 -6.06 -16.60 -12.17
CA PRO A 219 -4.61 -16.43 -12.33
C PRO A 219 -4.17 -15.02 -11.95
N ARG A 220 -2.96 -14.88 -11.40
CA ARG A 220 -2.42 -13.56 -10.96
C ARG A 220 -2.40 -12.51 -12.07
N ASP A 221 -2.06 -12.92 -13.30
CA ASP A 221 -1.99 -12.06 -14.49
C ASP A 221 -3.37 -11.57 -14.95
N VAL A 222 -4.43 -12.23 -14.50
CA VAL A 222 -5.83 -11.80 -14.68
C VAL A 222 -6.24 -10.90 -13.52
N PHE A 223 -5.99 -11.36 -12.29
CA PHE A 223 -6.47 -10.72 -11.07
C PHE A 223 -5.88 -9.33 -10.85
N ILE A 224 -4.56 -9.18 -10.94
CA ILE A 224 -3.86 -7.92 -10.59
C ILE A 224 -4.31 -6.73 -11.46
N PRO A 225 -4.31 -6.81 -12.81
CA PRO A 225 -4.81 -5.70 -13.63
C PRO A 225 -6.29 -5.44 -13.41
N MET A 226 -7.12 -6.48 -13.23
CA MET A 226 -8.55 -6.30 -12.96
C MET A 226 -8.81 -5.66 -11.60
N ALA A 227 -8.02 -5.99 -10.57
CA ALA A 227 -8.07 -5.39 -9.25
C ALA A 227 -7.69 -3.90 -9.30
N GLY A 228 -6.64 -3.54 -10.05
CA GLY A 228 -6.28 -2.13 -10.29
C GLY A 228 -7.40 -1.35 -10.97
N VAL A 229 -8.03 -1.93 -11.99
CA VAL A 229 -9.18 -1.30 -12.67
C VAL A 229 -10.36 -1.15 -11.72
N ALA A 230 -10.68 -2.18 -10.94
CA ALA A 230 -11.77 -2.14 -9.99
C ALA A 230 -11.56 -1.04 -8.94
N GLU A 231 -10.37 -0.95 -8.34
CA GLU A 231 -10.03 0.08 -7.36
C GLU A 231 -10.10 1.49 -7.96
N PHE A 232 -9.47 1.71 -9.12
CA PHE A 232 -9.49 3.00 -9.82
C PHE A 232 -10.93 3.45 -10.09
N THR A 233 -11.72 2.56 -10.70
CA THR A 233 -13.06 2.89 -11.18
C THR A 233 -14.06 3.05 -10.04
N MET A 234 -13.94 2.29 -8.95
CA MET A 234 -14.76 2.51 -7.75
C MET A 234 -14.38 3.82 -7.06
N GLY A 235 -13.09 4.18 -6.99
CA GLY A 235 -12.63 5.49 -6.53
C GLY A 235 -13.24 6.63 -7.35
N PHE A 236 -13.22 6.52 -8.69
CA PHE A 236 -13.94 7.43 -9.58
C PHE A 236 -15.47 7.41 -9.34
N GLY A 237 -16.05 6.24 -9.10
CA GLY A 237 -17.46 6.05 -8.78
C GLY A 237 -17.91 6.86 -7.57
N LEU A 238 -17.06 6.98 -6.53
CA LEU A 238 -17.35 7.78 -5.34
C LEU A 238 -17.68 9.25 -5.68
N ILE A 239 -17.05 9.83 -6.70
CA ILE A 239 -17.27 11.23 -7.09
C ILE A 239 -18.31 11.40 -8.21
N TRP A 240 -18.99 10.34 -8.63
CA TRP A 240 -19.95 10.37 -9.72
C TRP A 240 -21.38 10.72 -9.27
N THR A 241 -22.40 10.07 -9.83
CA THR A 241 -23.83 10.29 -9.49
C THR A 241 -24.24 9.51 -8.24
N PRO A 242 -25.35 9.88 -7.56
CA PRO A 242 -25.70 9.32 -6.25
C PRO A 242 -25.77 7.79 -6.19
N LEU A 243 -26.38 7.13 -7.17
CA LEU A 243 -26.50 5.67 -7.15
C LEU A 243 -25.15 5.01 -7.45
N VAL A 244 -24.42 5.48 -8.46
CA VAL A 244 -23.06 4.99 -8.79
C VAL A 244 -22.14 5.15 -7.58
N ARG A 245 -22.18 6.31 -6.91
CA ARG A 245 -21.41 6.59 -5.70
C ARG A 245 -21.71 5.61 -4.58
N ARG A 246 -22.98 5.44 -4.21
CA ARG A 246 -23.35 4.58 -3.08
C ARG A 246 -23.07 3.11 -3.37
N LEU A 247 -23.32 2.63 -4.59
CA LEU A 247 -23.00 1.25 -4.97
C LEU A 247 -21.48 1.01 -5.01
N SER A 248 -20.70 1.97 -5.50
CA SER A 248 -19.23 1.89 -5.48
C SER A 248 -18.70 1.86 -4.04
N ALA A 249 -19.27 2.67 -3.14
CA ALA A 249 -18.91 2.66 -1.73
C ALA A 249 -19.26 1.32 -1.06
N ILE A 250 -20.44 0.75 -1.33
CA ILE A 250 -20.83 -0.56 -0.80
C ILE A 250 -19.87 -1.65 -1.29
N ALA A 251 -19.55 -1.67 -2.59
CA ALA A 251 -18.61 -2.62 -3.16
C ALA A 251 -17.20 -2.48 -2.54
N LEU A 252 -16.69 -1.25 -2.41
CA LEU A 252 -15.41 -0.98 -1.74
C LEU A 252 -15.42 -1.44 -0.28
N PHE A 253 -16.50 -1.19 0.46
CA PHE A 253 -16.59 -1.61 1.86
C PHE A 253 -16.53 -3.13 1.99
N VAL A 254 -17.24 -3.87 1.13
CA VAL A 254 -17.18 -5.34 1.10
C VAL A 254 -15.76 -5.82 0.80
N ILE A 255 -15.10 -5.25 -0.20
CA ILE A 255 -13.74 -5.63 -0.60
C ILE A 255 -12.73 -5.33 0.51
N PHE A 256 -12.75 -4.11 1.07
CA PHE A 256 -11.84 -3.72 2.15
C PHE A 256 -12.05 -4.57 3.40
N ASN A 257 -13.30 -4.84 3.78
CA ASN A 257 -13.58 -5.67 4.94
C ASN A 257 -13.11 -7.12 4.74
N ALA A 258 -13.29 -7.67 3.53
CA ALA A 258 -12.77 -8.99 3.17
C ALA A 258 -11.23 -9.03 3.15
N ALA A 259 -10.59 -7.93 2.73
CA ALA A 259 -9.14 -7.80 2.67
C ALA A 259 -8.52 -7.64 4.07
N VAL A 260 -9.08 -6.81 4.96
CA VAL A 260 -8.46 -6.48 6.26
C VAL A 260 -8.41 -7.66 7.23
N TYR A 261 -9.44 -8.51 7.23
CA TYR A 261 -9.53 -9.67 8.12
C TYR A 261 -8.27 -10.56 8.13
N PRO A 262 -7.73 -11.00 6.98
CA PRO A 262 -6.53 -11.84 6.92
C PRO A 262 -5.17 -11.12 7.13
N PHE A 263 -5.11 -9.80 7.25
CA PHE A 263 -3.86 -9.04 7.46
C PHE A 263 -3.69 -8.54 8.90
N GLY A 264 -4.75 -8.57 9.71
CA GLY A 264 -4.67 -8.35 11.15
C GLY A 264 -4.73 -6.87 11.57
N ARG A 265 -4.31 -6.60 12.80
CA ARG A 265 -4.60 -5.33 13.50
C ARG A 265 -3.99 -4.10 12.84
N THR A 266 -2.75 -4.17 12.38
CA THR A 266 -2.07 -3.01 11.77
C THR A 266 -2.77 -2.55 10.50
N ASP A 267 -3.17 -3.51 9.66
CA ASP A 267 -3.90 -3.23 8.42
C ASP A 267 -5.30 -2.67 8.70
N LEU A 268 -5.98 -3.21 9.72
CA LEU A 268 -7.25 -2.66 10.21
C LEU A 268 -7.09 -1.20 10.64
N ILE A 269 -6.06 -0.86 11.40
CA ILE A 269 -5.82 0.52 11.84
C ILE A 269 -5.54 1.42 10.62
N GLY A 270 -4.68 0.99 9.69
CA GLY A 270 -4.33 1.76 8.49
C GLY A 270 -5.54 2.05 7.59
N HIS A 271 -6.47 1.10 7.47
CA HIS A 271 -7.64 1.22 6.61
C HIS A 271 -8.92 1.70 7.34
N ALA A 272 -8.96 1.68 8.68
CA ALA A 272 -10.17 1.96 9.47
C ALA A 272 -10.84 3.29 9.10
N LEU A 273 -10.05 4.36 8.94
CA LEU A 273 -10.60 5.67 8.62
C LEU A 273 -11.17 5.71 7.19
N ILE A 274 -10.48 5.13 6.21
CA ILE A 274 -10.98 5.03 4.84
C ILE A 274 -12.27 4.21 4.80
N MET A 275 -12.30 3.04 5.46
CA MET A 275 -13.48 2.17 5.54
C MET A 275 -14.69 2.89 6.14
N ALA A 276 -14.49 3.64 7.22
CA ALA A 276 -15.56 4.40 7.85
C ALA A 276 -16.05 5.56 6.98
N ILE A 277 -15.16 6.24 6.26
CA ILE A 277 -15.57 7.26 5.27
C ILE A 277 -16.38 6.61 4.14
N ILE A 278 -15.99 5.43 3.67
CA ILE A 278 -16.74 4.67 2.67
C ILE A 278 -18.16 4.34 3.19
N VAL A 279 -18.30 3.93 4.45
CA VAL A 279 -19.61 3.74 5.11
C VAL A 279 -20.41 5.05 5.11
N ALA A 280 -19.78 6.18 5.41
CA ALA A 280 -20.43 7.48 5.36
C ALA A 280 -20.90 7.84 3.94
N ILE A 281 -20.11 7.53 2.91
CA ILE A 281 -20.48 7.74 1.50
C ILE A 281 -21.63 6.81 1.07
N ALA A 282 -21.63 5.57 1.55
CA ALA A 282 -22.73 4.62 1.32
C ALA A 282 -24.05 5.08 1.97
N ALA A 283 -23.97 5.83 3.08
CA ALA A 283 -25.11 6.43 3.77
C ALA A 283 -25.51 7.82 3.24
N ASP A 284 -24.81 8.39 2.25
CA ASP A 284 -25.01 9.76 1.79
C ASP A 284 -26.31 9.93 0.98
N HIS A 285 -27.27 10.65 1.56
CA HIS A 285 -28.55 10.97 0.93
C HIS A 285 -28.45 12.05 -0.14
N THR A 286 -27.34 12.80 -0.22
CA THR A 286 -27.20 13.97 -1.10
C THR A 286 -27.46 13.61 -2.56
N ARG A 287 -28.50 14.18 -3.17
CA ARG A 287 -28.81 13.96 -4.60
C ARG A 287 -28.14 14.96 -5.53
N GLU A 288 -27.73 16.09 -4.98
CA GLU A 288 -27.12 17.17 -5.74
C GLU A 288 -25.72 16.80 -6.23
N VAL A 289 -25.41 17.29 -7.43
CA VAL A 289 -24.12 17.11 -8.08
C VAL A 289 -23.57 18.50 -8.38
N HIS A 290 -22.63 18.97 -7.55
CA HIS A 290 -22.08 20.32 -7.66
C HIS A 290 -21.00 20.44 -8.74
N PHE A 291 -20.09 19.45 -8.82
CA PHE A 291 -18.98 19.47 -9.76
C PHE A 291 -19.34 18.80 -11.10
N LEU A 292 -19.19 19.55 -12.21
CA LEU A 292 -19.49 19.14 -13.58
C LEU A 292 -20.89 18.48 -13.76
N PRO A 293 -21.98 19.14 -13.33
CA PRO A 293 -23.32 18.56 -13.39
C PRO A 293 -23.77 18.22 -14.81
N ALA A 294 -23.44 19.06 -15.79
CA ALA A 294 -23.81 18.84 -17.20
C ALA A 294 -23.19 17.56 -17.75
N LEU A 295 -21.95 17.25 -17.39
CA LEU A 295 -21.26 16.02 -17.77
C LEU A 295 -21.91 14.82 -17.07
N LYS A 296 -22.00 14.84 -15.73
CA LYS A 296 -22.48 13.71 -14.92
C LYS A 296 -23.96 13.36 -15.16
N ARG A 297 -24.78 14.34 -15.55
CA ARG A 297 -26.19 14.13 -15.88
C ARG A 297 -26.36 13.34 -17.19
N ARG A 298 -25.44 13.44 -18.15
CA ARG A 298 -25.49 12.72 -19.43
C ARG A 298 -25.03 11.27 -19.28
N LEU A 299 -25.67 10.35 -20.00
CA LEU A 299 -25.28 8.93 -19.98
C LEU A 299 -23.88 8.75 -20.58
N ALA A 300 -23.63 9.37 -21.74
CA ALA A 300 -22.31 9.45 -22.38
C ALA A 300 -21.26 10.22 -21.55
N GLY A 301 -21.67 10.88 -20.45
CA GLY A 301 -20.73 11.52 -19.54
C GLY A 301 -19.89 10.53 -18.76
N VAL A 302 -20.37 9.30 -18.52
CA VAL A 302 -19.64 8.23 -17.82
C VAL A 302 -18.33 7.90 -18.53
N PRO A 303 -18.33 7.45 -19.81
CA PRO A 303 -17.08 7.11 -20.49
C PRO A 303 -16.15 8.32 -20.66
N ALA A 304 -16.70 9.50 -20.95
CA ALA A 304 -15.89 10.72 -21.07
C ALA A 304 -15.22 11.11 -19.73
N GLY A 305 -15.95 11.01 -18.62
CA GLY A 305 -15.43 11.29 -17.29
C GLY A 305 -14.38 10.28 -16.84
N LEU A 306 -14.62 8.99 -17.07
CA LEU A 306 -13.66 7.95 -16.73
C LEU A 306 -12.37 8.06 -17.57
N ALA A 307 -12.50 8.32 -18.87
CA ALA A 307 -11.35 8.54 -19.74
C ALA A 307 -10.54 9.77 -19.31
N ALA A 308 -11.21 10.88 -18.97
CA ALA A 308 -10.54 12.07 -18.44
C ALA A 308 -9.81 11.79 -17.12
N ALA A 309 -10.45 11.06 -16.21
CA ALA A 309 -9.83 10.66 -14.94
C ALA A 309 -8.58 9.79 -15.19
N LEU A 310 -8.67 8.77 -16.04
CA LEU A 310 -7.53 7.93 -16.41
C LEU A 310 -6.38 8.76 -16.98
N VAL A 311 -6.65 9.66 -17.93
CA VAL A 311 -5.61 10.54 -18.51
C VAL A 311 -4.96 11.40 -17.43
N ILE A 312 -5.74 12.05 -16.57
CA ILE A 312 -5.22 12.93 -15.52
C ILE A 312 -4.34 12.14 -14.54
N PHE A 313 -4.85 11.03 -14.01
CA PHE A 313 -4.16 10.27 -12.98
C PHE A 313 -2.95 9.53 -13.53
N VAL A 314 -3.04 8.92 -14.70
CA VAL A 314 -1.91 8.22 -15.32
C VAL A 314 -0.81 9.19 -15.73
N THR A 315 -1.16 10.33 -16.36
CA THR A 315 -0.17 11.37 -16.69
C THR A 315 0.44 11.95 -15.42
N GLY A 316 -0.38 12.20 -14.39
CA GLY A 316 0.08 12.69 -13.09
C GLY A 316 1.06 11.72 -12.42
N TYR A 317 0.74 10.43 -12.39
CA TYR A 317 1.56 9.41 -11.73
C TYR A 317 2.88 9.19 -12.45
N TRP A 318 2.87 8.83 -13.74
CA TRP A 318 4.12 8.64 -14.49
C TRP A 318 4.92 9.94 -14.62
N GLY A 319 4.25 11.07 -14.83
CA GLY A 319 4.90 12.38 -14.95
C GLY A 319 5.56 12.83 -13.65
N LEU A 320 4.88 12.69 -12.51
CA LEU A 320 5.44 13.04 -11.20
C LEU A 320 6.57 12.10 -10.81
N HIS A 321 6.44 10.79 -11.10
CA HIS A 321 7.53 9.83 -10.92
C HIS A 321 8.77 10.26 -11.71
N ILE A 322 8.63 10.55 -13.01
CA ILE A 322 9.75 11.00 -13.86
C ILE A 322 10.34 12.33 -13.33
N ALA A 323 9.50 13.26 -12.87
CA ALA A 323 9.96 14.54 -12.36
C ALA A 323 10.80 14.41 -11.07
N ILE A 324 10.49 13.43 -10.21
CA ILE A 324 11.15 13.23 -8.92
C ILE A 324 12.35 12.27 -9.04
N TYR A 325 12.20 11.16 -9.76
CA TYR A 325 13.20 10.08 -9.81
C TYR A 325 13.91 9.93 -11.15
N GLY A 326 13.49 10.65 -12.20
CA GLY A 326 14.01 10.51 -13.55
C GLY A 326 13.38 9.35 -14.33
N ILE A 327 13.68 9.28 -15.63
CA ILE A 327 13.12 8.28 -16.56
C ILE A 327 13.60 6.86 -16.22
N GLU A 328 14.87 6.71 -15.88
CA GLU A 328 15.48 5.43 -15.49
C GLU A 328 15.18 5.06 -14.03
N GLY A 329 14.49 5.95 -13.30
CA GLY A 329 14.38 5.87 -11.86
C GLY A 329 15.68 6.23 -11.14
N ASN A 330 15.61 6.31 -9.82
CA ASN A 330 16.77 6.58 -8.97
C ASN A 330 16.85 5.52 -7.87
N THR A 331 17.54 4.43 -8.19
CA THR A 331 17.75 3.30 -7.27
C THR A 331 18.92 3.52 -6.29
N ARG A 332 19.60 4.69 -6.32
CA ARG A 332 20.80 4.97 -5.49
C ARG A 332 20.50 5.26 -4.01
N ALA A 333 19.25 5.23 -3.56
CA ALA A 333 18.91 5.36 -2.16
C ALA A 333 19.07 4.02 -1.40
N THR A 334 20.31 3.77 -0.96
CA THR A 334 20.73 2.86 0.14
C THR A 334 20.23 1.42 0.17
N ALA A 335 21.21 0.51 0.13
CA ALA A 335 21.17 -0.90 0.48
C ALA A 335 20.59 -1.20 1.88
N GLY A 336 19.30 -1.01 2.03
CA GLY A 336 18.49 -1.68 3.03
C GLY A 336 17.29 -2.24 2.30
N GLU A 337 17.26 -3.55 2.07
CA GLU A 337 16.01 -4.25 1.79
C GLU A 337 15.06 -3.93 2.94
N ARG A 338 14.14 -2.99 2.71
CA ARG A 338 13.12 -2.63 3.68
C ARG A 338 11.88 -3.39 3.29
N LEU A 339 11.61 -4.42 4.08
CA LEU A 339 10.39 -5.17 4.02
C LEU A 339 9.23 -4.28 4.46
N THR A 340 8.10 -4.44 3.77
CA THR A 340 6.79 -3.89 4.11
C THR A 340 6.20 -4.51 5.39
N HIS A 341 6.89 -5.48 6.00
CA HIS A 341 6.50 -6.13 7.25
C HIS A 341 7.42 -5.69 8.39
N THR A 342 6.87 -4.95 9.34
CA THR A 342 7.41 -4.98 10.70
C THR A 342 7.04 -6.35 11.30
N PRO A 343 7.92 -7.03 12.06
CA PRO A 343 7.56 -8.28 12.72
C PRO A 343 6.28 -8.08 13.53
N ASN A 344 5.18 -8.74 13.13
CA ASN A 344 3.92 -8.69 13.87
C ASN A 344 3.96 -9.78 14.97
N PRO A 345 3.94 -9.41 16.26
CA PRO A 345 3.92 -10.40 17.35
C PRO A 345 2.65 -11.26 17.37
N GLU A 346 1.53 -10.74 16.85
CA GLU A 346 0.22 -11.42 16.86
C GLU A 346 0.09 -12.48 15.73
N HIS A 347 0.86 -12.31 14.64
CA HIS A 347 0.96 -13.26 13.52
C HIS A 347 2.42 -13.36 13.06
N PRO A 348 3.22 -14.29 13.61
CA PRO A 348 4.62 -14.43 13.24
C PRO A 348 4.73 -14.96 11.81
N HIS A 349 4.89 -14.04 10.87
CA HIS A 349 5.29 -14.30 9.49
C HIS A 349 6.65 -13.65 9.23
N GLY A 350 7.52 -14.37 8.53
CA GLY A 350 8.98 -14.28 8.67
C GLY A 350 9.63 -12.93 8.32
N MET A 351 10.30 -12.35 9.31
CA MET A 351 11.69 -11.86 9.31
C MET A 351 11.96 -11.39 10.74
N HIS A 352 12.60 -12.22 11.56
CA HIS A 352 12.99 -11.81 12.91
C HIS A 352 14.22 -10.92 12.81
N GLY A 353 13.98 -9.60 12.82
CA GLY A 353 15.00 -8.58 13.06
C GLY A 353 15.56 -8.69 14.47
N THR A 354 16.84 -9.03 14.54
CA THR A 354 17.87 -8.59 15.50
C THR A 354 17.39 -7.96 16.83
N THR A 355 17.23 -8.81 17.83
CA THR A 355 17.82 -8.55 19.15
C THR A 355 18.79 -9.68 19.45
N ALA A 356 20.04 -9.31 19.74
CA ALA A 356 21.12 -10.24 19.98
C ALA A 356 20.84 -11.10 21.22
N THR A 357 20.62 -12.40 21.03
CA THR A 357 21.16 -13.47 21.87
C THR A 357 21.19 -14.75 21.04
N ALA A 358 22.39 -15.22 20.70
CA ALA A 358 22.59 -16.51 20.07
C ALA A 358 22.16 -17.63 21.05
N ALA A 359 20.94 -18.15 20.93
CA ALA A 359 20.48 -19.24 21.80
C ALA A 359 19.62 -20.33 21.13
N THR A 360 19.08 -20.14 19.91
CA THR A 360 18.25 -21.16 19.24
C THR A 360 18.84 -21.64 17.91
N ALA A 361 18.56 -22.90 17.55
CA ALA A 361 19.01 -23.52 16.30
C ALA A 361 18.46 -22.81 15.07
N GLU A 362 17.19 -22.39 15.12
CA GLU A 362 16.52 -21.64 14.05
C GLU A 362 17.22 -20.33 13.73
N ALA A 363 17.57 -19.54 14.76
CA ALA A 363 18.30 -18.28 14.58
C ALA A 363 19.68 -18.49 13.95
N ALA A 364 20.35 -19.60 14.30
CA ALA A 364 21.64 -19.95 13.72
C ALA A 364 21.49 -20.32 12.23
N TYR A 365 20.51 -21.13 11.85
CA TYR A 365 20.26 -21.48 10.44
C TYR A 365 19.94 -20.26 9.59
N ARG A 366 19.12 -19.35 10.13
CA ARG A 366 18.79 -18.10 9.45
C ARG A 366 20.03 -17.25 9.21
N ALA A 367 20.85 -17.05 10.24
CA ALA A 367 22.09 -16.29 10.11
C ALA A 367 23.08 -16.91 9.10
N ALA A 368 23.14 -18.24 9.00
CA ALA A 368 23.96 -18.92 8.00
C ALA A 368 23.46 -18.66 6.56
N MET A 369 22.14 -18.75 6.33
CA MET A 369 21.52 -18.44 5.05
C MET A 369 21.72 -16.97 4.65
N ASP A 370 21.54 -16.05 5.59
CA ASP A 370 21.70 -14.61 5.34
C ASP A 370 23.16 -14.24 4.98
N ARG A 371 24.15 -14.83 5.66
CA ARG A 371 25.58 -14.64 5.35
C ARG A 371 25.97 -15.13 3.96
N MET A 372 25.33 -16.20 3.48
CA MET A 372 25.58 -16.77 2.16
C MET A 372 24.94 -15.96 1.04
N HIS A 373 23.70 -15.49 1.22
CA HIS A 373 22.86 -14.97 0.14
C HIS A 373 23.47 -13.78 -0.59
N GLY A 374 23.91 -12.74 0.13
CA GLY A 374 24.46 -11.52 -0.47
C GLY A 374 25.70 -11.77 -1.34
N PRO A 375 26.78 -12.36 -0.79
CA PRO A 375 27.97 -12.69 -1.57
C PRO A 375 27.70 -13.63 -2.75
N MET A 376 26.78 -14.60 -2.59
CA MET A 376 26.39 -15.50 -3.68
C MET A 376 25.76 -14.73 -4.85
N MET A 377 24.80 -13.85 -4.56
CA MET A 377 24.15 -13.03 -5.59
C MET A 377 25.12 -12.08 -6.29
N GLN A 378 26.10 -11.54 -5.55
CA GLN A 378 27.18 -10.73 -6.13
C GLN A 378 28.07 -11.56 -7.06
N GLY A 379 28.39 -12.80 -6.66
CA GLY A 379 29.21 -13.72 -7.46
C GLY A 379 28.55 -14.10 -8.79
N ILE A 380 27.28 -14.51 -8.76
CA ILE A 380 26.55 -14.94 -9.98
C ILE A 380 26.23 -13.78 -10.96
N ALA A 381 26.35 -12.53 -10.51
CA ALA A 381 26.17 -11.35 -11.34
C ALA A 381 27.37 -11.07 -12.27
N ASN A 382 28.45 -11.85 -12.17
CA ASN A 382 29.58 -11.74 -13.08
C ASN A 382 29.15 -12.11 -14.52
N VAL A 383 29.61 -11.34 -15.50
CA VAL A 383 29.28 -11.52 -16.93
C VAL A 383 29.93 -12.75 -17.54
N ASP A 384 31.03 -13.22 -16.97
CA ASP A 384 31.72 -14.44 -17.38
C ASP A 384 31.11 -15.64 -16.64
N PRO A 385 30.50 -16.61 -17.34
CA PRO A 385 29.80 -17.73 -16.70
C PRO A 385 30.71 -18.63 -15.86
N ASP A 386 31.99 -18.79 -16.24
CA ASP A 386 32.93 -19.61 -15.48
C ASP A 386 33.28 -18.93 -14.15
N GLN A 387 33.44 -17.60 -14.17
CA GLN A 387 33.67 -16.82 -12.96
C GLN A 387 32.40 -16.71 -12.11
N ALA A 388 31.23 -16.52 -12.72
CA ALA A 388 29.95 -16.44 -12.04
C ALA A 388 29.66 -17.72 -11.26
N PHE A 389 29.95 -18.88 -11.87
CA PHE A 389 29.85 -20.17 -11.21
C PHE A 389 30.75 -20.22 -9.96
N VAL A 390 32.05 -19.97 -10.11
CA VAL A 390 33.00 -20.10 -9.00
C VAL A 390 32.76 -19.07 -7.89
N LEU A 391 32.53 -17.81 -8.25
CA LEU A 391 32.29 -16.71 -7.30
C LEU A 391 30.96 -16.87 -6.55
N GLY A 392 29.93 -17.41 -7.20
CA GLY A 392 28.65 -17.72 -6.54
C GLY A 392 28.71 -19.00 -5.71
N MET A 393 29.48 -20.01 -6.15
CA MET A 393 29.48 -21.32 -5.52
C MET A 393 30.31 -21.38 -4.24
N ILE A 394 31.35 -20.53 -4.10
CA ILE A 394 32.12 -20.39 -2.85
C ILE A 394 31.21 -20.02 -1.65
N PRO A 395 30.45 -18.90 -1.68
CA PRO A 395 29.56 -18.56 -0.57
C PRO A 395 28.42 -19.56 -0.41
N HIS A 396 27.91 -20.16 -1.51
CA HIS A 396 26.91 -21.23 -1.43
C HIS A 396 27.42 -22.42 -0.59
N HIS A 397 28.62 -22.90 -0.90
CA HIS A 397 29.26 -23.99 -0.16
C HIS A 397 29.58 -23.59 1.29
N GLN A 398 29.97 -22.33 1.52
CA GLN A 398 30.19 -21.83 2.87
C GLN A 398 28.90 -21.83 3.70
N GLY A 399 27.75 -21.47 3.09
CA GLY A 399 26.45 -21.58 3.74
C GLY A 399 26.10 -23.03 4.12
N ALA A 400 26.39 -24.00 3.25
CA ALA A 400 26.20 -25.42 3.56
C ALA A 400 27.06 -25.89 4.73
N VAL A 401 28.33 -25.44 4.79
CA VAL A 401 29.24 -25.71 5.93
C VAL A 401 28.68 -25.12 7.23
N ASP A 402 28.28 -23.85 7.20
CA ASP A 402 27.73 -23.16 8.37
C ASP A 402 26.46 -23.87 8.89
N MET A 403 25.55 -24.30 8.00
CA MET A 403 24.34 -25.04 8.37
C MET A 403 24.64 -26.44 8.93
N ALA A 404 25.63 -27.14 8.37
CA ALA A 404 26.05 -28.43 8.87
C ALA A 404 26.65 -28.32 10.30
N GLU A 405 27.44 -27.28 10.57
CA GLU A 405 27.96 -26.98 11.92
C GLU A 405 26.83 -26.72 12.94
N ILE A 406 25.70 -26.15 12.50
CA ILE A 406 24.52 -25.94 13.35
C ILE A 406 23.85 -27.27 13.73
N VAL A 407 23.71 -28.22 12.80
CA VAL A 407 23.21 -29.58 13.13
C VAL A 407 24.12 -30.24 14.17
N LEU A 408 25.44 -30.08 14.04
CA LEU A 408 26.39 -30.63 15.01
C LEU A 408 26.26 -30.00 16.40
N LYS A 409 25.89 -28.72 16.46
CA LYS A 409 25.72 -27.97 17.71
C LYS A 409 24.37 -28.22 18.39
N PHE A 410 23.28 -28.30 17.63
CA PHE A 410 21.92 -28.32 18.17
C PHE A 410 21.14 -29.62 17.91
N GLY A 411 21.51 -30.37 16.87
CA GLY A 411 20.84 -31.61 16.49
C GLY A 411 21.22 -32.78 17.41
N LYS A 412 20.34 -33.77 17.51
CA LYS A 412 20.51 -34.97 18.37
C LYS A 412 20.53 -36.31 17.60
N ASP A 413 20.14 -36.31 16.32
CA ASP A 413 20.12 -37.53 15.51
C ASP A 413 21.52 -37.85 14.98
N ALA A 414 22.02 -39.05 15.30
CA ALA A 414 23.38 -39.46 14.97
C ALA A 414 23.64 -39.60 13.46
N ARG A 415 22.62 -39.96 12.67
CA ARG A 415 22.75 -40.06 11.20
C ARG A 415 22.90 -38.67 10.59
N ASN A 416 22.09 -37.72 11.05
CA ASN A 416 22.18 -36.34 10.58
C ASN A 416 23.50 -35.67 10.99
N GLN A 417 24.02 -35.95 12.19
CA GLN A 417 25.34 -35.45 12.59
C GLN A 417 26.48 -36.11 11.79
N HIS A 418 26.36 -37.37 11.41
CA HIS A 418 27.33 -38.01 10.53
C HIS A 418 27.32 -37.39 9.13
N LEU A 419 26.14 -37.24 8.53
CA LEU A 419 25.96 -36.56 7.24
C LEU A 419 26.50 -35.13 7.26
N ALA A 420 26.26 -34.39 8.35
CA ALA A 420 26.79 -33.03 8.50
C ALA A 420 28.33 -32.99 8.44
N ARG A 421 29.03 -33.95 9.04
CA ARG A 421 30.50 -34.03 8.94
C ARG A 421 30.97 -34.31 7.51
N GLU A 422 30.30 -35.21 6.81
CA GLU A 422 30.62 -35.50 5.40
C GLU A 422 30.41 -34.28 4.50
N ILE A 423 29.33 -33.52 4.71
CA ILE A 423 29.06 -32.26 4.00
C ILE A 423 30.17 -31.25 4.28
N ILE A 424 30.57 -31.06 5.53
CA ILE A 424 31.65 -30.11 5.90
C ILE A 424 32.95 -30.47 5.18
N ASP A 425 33.34 -31.74 5.21
CA ASP A 425 34.60 -32.19 4.60
C ASP A 425 34.57 -32.06 3.07
N ALA A 426 33.43 -32.36 2.44
CA ALA A 426 33.27 -32.21 1.00
C ALA A 426 33.31 -30.75 0.55
N GLN A 427 32.47 -29.92 1.17
CA GLN A 427 32.27 -28.55 0.75
C GLN A 427 33.50 -27.67 1.06
N ARG A 428 34.23 -27.93 2.16
CA ARG A 428 35.50 -27.24 2.43
C ARG A 428 36.59 -27.56 1.41
N ARG A 429 36.65 -28.81 0.92
CA ARG A 429 37.58 -29.20 -0.14
C ARG A 429 37.24 -28.49 -1.45
N GLU A 430 35.97 -28.49 -1.84
CA GLU A 430 35.48 -27.83 -3.05
C GLU A 430 35.69 -26.30 -3.01
N ILE A 431 35.50 -25.66 -1.84
CA ILE A 431 35.87 -24.24 -1.63
C ILE A 431 37.36 -24.03 -1.88
N GLY A 432 38.22 -24.94 -1.43
CA GLY A 432 39.66 -24.87 -1.65
C GLY A 432 40.03 -24.95 -3.14
N GLU A 433 39.44 -25.88 -3.87
CA GLU A 433 39.63 -26.04 -5.32
C GLU A 433 39.20 -24.78 -6.08
N MET A 434 38.05 -24.23 -5.74
CA MET A 434 37.52 -22.99 -6.32
C MET A 434 38.40 -21.77 -6.03
N ARG A 435 38.90 -21.62 -4.80
CA ARG A 435 39.82 -20.52 -4.43
C ARG A 435 41.16 -20.61 -5.15
N GLU A 436 41.69 -21.82 -5.32
CA GLU A 436 42.92 -22.04 -6.07
C GLU A 436 42.73 -21.73 -7.57
N TRP A 437 41.58 -22.10 -8.14
CA TRP A 437 41.22 -21.73 -9.50
C TRP A 437 41.18 -20.20 -9.70
N LEU A 438 40.52 -19.46 -8.80
CA LEU A 438 40.49 -17.98 -8.84
C LEU A 438 41.90 -17.39 -8.79
N LYS A 439 42.76 -17.93 -7.94
CA LYS A 439 44.16 -17.50 -7.79
C LYS A 439 44.96 -17.73 -9.07
N GLN A 440 44.81 -18.89 -9.72
CA GLN A 440 45.47 -19.20 -10.99
C GLN A 440 45.01 -18.28 -12.12
N LYS A 441 43.77 -17.78 -12.06
CA LYS A 441 43.19 -16.85 -13.04
C LYS A 441 43.40 -15.37 -12.69
N ASN A 442 44.09 -15.05 -11.59
CA ASN A 442 44.26 -13.69 -11.06
C ASN A 442 42.91 -12.96 -10.83
N ILE A 443 41.88 -13.70 -10.44
CA ILE A 443 40.57 -13.13 -10.11
C ILE A 443 40.51 -12.85 -8.59
N PRO A 444 40.09 -11.66 -8.15
CA PRO A 444 39.93 -11.35 -6.74
C PRO A 444 38.98 -12.33 -6.05
N GLN A 445 39.38 -12.84 -4.88
CA GLN A 445 38.49 -13.70 -4.08
C GLN A 445 37.42 -12.85 -3.37
N PRO A 446 36.20 -13.37 -3.22
CA PRO A 446 35.12 -12.71 -2.50
C PRO A 446 35.34 -12.71 -0.97
#